data_AF-A0A0K8QTA0-F1
#
_entry.id   AF-A0A0K8QTA0-F1
#
_cell.length_a   1.000
_cell.length_b   1.000
_cell.length_c   1.000
_cell.angle_alpha   90.00
_cell.angle_beta   90.00
_cell.angle_gamma   90.00
#
_symmetry.space_group_name_H-M   'P 1'
#
loop_
_entity.id
_entity.type
_entity.pdbx_description
1 polymer ?
#
loop_
_entity_poly.entity_id
_entity_poly.type
_entity_poly.pdbx_seq_one_letter_code
_entity_poly.pdbx_strand_id
1 'polypeptide(L)'
;MIYNIPNSNIASEISKFFTILFVIMSFITQSMGESGILFRLTPPDIMGGLAILFFVLSGHWFRIDKFWYILFFIFTLFVGGIFGLAFEKSLVEVIILLFLFLIFSVIIFHFNTLHGLRQLIFYIAIAAILASVFGLYDMAATIVGLPRIFPERAPGEVLSGFRNAGQAGAYFLVILSILIPIRSSQLISSFNINERRIINIAVVFSLIVFFLTGKIAAYIGFAVGLGGL
;
A
#
# COMPACT_ATOMS: atom_id res chain seq x y z
N MET A 1 13.99 -24.67 -23.13
CA MET A 1 13.13 -25.85 -22.91
C MET A 1 12.01 -25.41 -21.98
N ILE A 2 10.82 -25.12 -22.52
CA ILE A 2 9.69 -24.59 -21.74
C ILE A 2 8.91 -25.80 -21.24
N TYR A 3 9.09 -26.17 -19.98
CA TYR A 3 8.14 -27.07 -19.33
C TYR A 3 6.83 -26.30 -19.17
N ASN A 4 5.85 -26.60 -20.01
CA ASN A 4 4.46 -26.19 -19.80
C ASN A 4 3.95 -26.95 -18.58
N ILE A 5 4.16 -26.39 -17.39
CA ILE A 5 3.57 -26.92 -16.16
C ILE A 5 2.09 -26.50 -16.18
N PRO A 6 1.13 -27.42 -16.29
CA PRO A 6 -0.31 -27.08 -16.31
C PRO A 6 -0.78 -26.33 -15.05
N ASN A 7 0.01 -26.36 -13.96
CA ASN A 7 -0.23 -25.59 -12.73
C ASN A 7 0.30 -24.14 -12.74
N SER A 8 1.01 -23.71 -13.79
CA SER A 8 1.60 -22.36 -13.87
C SER A 8 0.55 -21.24 -13.86
N ASN A 9 -0.55 -21.43 -14.61
CA ASN A 9 -1.64 -20.45 -14.66
C ASN A 9 -2.36 -20.32 -13.31
N ILE A 10 -2.60 -21.43 -12.60
CA ILE A 10 -3.27 -21.40 -11.29
C ILE A 10 -2.41 -20.65 -10.27
N ALA A 11 -1.11 -20.93 -10.22
CA ALA A 11 -0.20 -20.23 -9.33
C ALA A 11 -0.13 -18.71 -9.63
N SER A 12 -0.18 -18.33 -10.90
CA SER A 12 -0.23 -16.92 -11.30
C SER A 12 -1.51 -16.22 -10.84
N GLU A 13 -2.68 -16.86 -10.98
CA GLU A 13 -3.95 -16.30 -10.49
C GLU A 13 -3.98 -16.18 -8.96
N ILE A 14 -3.44 -17.18 -8.24
CA ILE A 14 -3.31 -17.11 -6.78
C ILE A 14 -2.37 -15.96 -6.37
N SER A 15 -1.26 -15.78 -7.08
CA SER A 15 -0.35 -14.65 -6.87
C SER A 15 -1.07 -13.31 -7.05
N LYS A 16 -1.89 -13.19 -8.11
CA LYS A 16 -2.69 -11.99 -8.38
C LYS A 16 -3.70 -11.73 -7.26
N PHE A 17 -4.38 -12.76 -6.77
CA PHE A 17 -5.30 -12.67 -5.65
C PHE A 17 -4.62 -12.11 -4.38
N PHE A 18 -3.47 -12.66 -3.98
CA PHE A 18 -2.72 -12.16 -2.83
C PHE A 18 -2.16 -10.75 -3.04
N THR A 19 -1.81 -10.39 -4.29
CA THR A 19 -1.41 -9.01 -4.64
C THR A 19 -2.57 -8.04 -4.42
N ILE A 20 -3.80 -8.41 -4.80
CA ILE A 20 -4.99 -7.60 -4.55
C ILE A 20 -5.24 -7.45 -3.05
N LEU A 21 -5.12 -8.53 -2.27
CA LEU A 21 -5.25 -8.47 -0.81
C LEU A 21 -4.19 -7.56 -0.18
N PHE A 22 -2.94 -7.63 -0.63
CA PHE A 22 -1.86 -6.75 -0.20
C PHE A 22 -2.24 -5.27 -0.40
N VAL A 23 -2.75 -4.91 -1.58
CA VAL A 23 -3.18 -3.54 -1.89
C VAL A 23 -4.37 -3.11 -1.01
N ILE A 24 -5.40 -3.94 -0.92
CA ILE A 24 -6.64 -3.61 -0.17
C ILE A 24 -6.38 -3.48 1.33
N MET A 25 -5.48 -4.28 1.89
CA MET A 25 -5.14 -4.27 3.32
C MET A 25 -4.02 -3.29 3.67
N SER A 26 -3.42 -2.59 2.71
CA SER A 26 -2.22 -1.74 2.90
C SER A 26 -2.34 -0.64 3.97
N PHE A 27 -3.56 -0.28 4.38
CA PHE A 27 -3.81 0.65 5.49
C PHE A 27 -3.54 0.04 6.89
N ILE A 28 -3.46 -1.28 7.00
CA ILE A 28 -3.20 -1.98 8.26
C ILE A 28 -1.68 -1.98 8.52
N THR A 29 -1.19 -0.96 9.22
CA THR A 29 0.23 -0.82 9.57
C THR A 29 0.55 -1.18 11.02
N GLN A 30 -0.45 -1.69 11.77
CA GLN A 30 -0.22 -2.24 13.10
C GLN A 30 0.63 -3.52 13.02
N SER A 31 1.68 -3.56 13.85
CA SER A 31 2.59 -4.70 13.92
C SER A 31 1.90 -5.92 14.56
N MET A 32 2.29 -7.11 14.11
CA MET A 32 1.73 -8.38 14.61
C MET A 32 2.31 -8.83 15.96
N GLY A 33 3.37 -8.18 16.45
CA GLY A 33 3.95 -8.46 17.75
C GLY A 33 4.49 -7.22 18.45
N GLU A 34 4.81 -7.38 19.73
CA GLU A 34 5.34 -6.33 20.61
C GLU A 34 6.88 -6.28 20.61
N SER A 35 7.54 -7.35 20.17
CA SER A 35 9.00 -7.44 20.11
C SER A 35 9.49 -8.30 18.93
N GLY A 36 10.80 -8.25 18.67
CA GLY A 36 11.46 -9.06 17.62
C GLY A 36 11.02 -8.71 16.20
N ILE A 37 11.07 -9.71 15.31
CA ILE A 37 10.74 -9.55 13.88
C ILE A 37 9.24 -9.25 13.69
N LEU A 38 8.37 -9.80 14.54
CA LEU A 38 6.92 -9.57 14.49
C LEU A 38 6.53 -8.10 14.78
N PHE A 39 7.41 -7.33 15.43
CA PHE A 39 7.22 -5.88 15.62
C PHE A 39 7.35 -5.07 14.32
N ARG A 40 7.91 -5.69 13.27
CA ARG A 40 8.11 -5.08 11.95
C ARG A 40 7.14 -5.58 10.91
N LEU A 41 6.60 -6.79 11.09
CA LEU A 41 5.63 -7.40 10.18
C LEU A 41 4.22 -6.90 10.46
N THR A 42 3.53 -6.58 9.39
CA THR A 42 2.13 -6.20 9.33
C THR A 42 1.33 -7.27 8.57
N PRO A 43 0.01 -7.38 8.78
CA PRO A 43 -0.81 -8.34 8.02
C PRO A 43 -0.68 -8.24 6.49
N PRO A 44 -0.57 -7.04 5.88
CA PRO A 44 -0.27 -6.91 4.46
C PRO A 44 1.03 -7.61 4.06
N ASP A 45 2.10 -7.54 4.86
CA ASP A 45 3.39 -8.15 4.50
C ASP A 45 3.29 -9.66 4.28
N ILE A 46 2.40 -10.34 5.02
CA ILE A 46 2.10 -11.77 4.79
C ILE A 46 1.46 -11.97 3.42
N MET A 47 0.48 -11.14 3.05
CA MET A 47 -0.16 -11.20 1.74
C MET A 47 0.84 -10.93 0.61
N GLY A 48 1.73 -9.94 0.79
CA GLY A 48 2.80 -9.65 -0.16
C GLY A 48 3.80 -10.82 -0.29
N GLY A 49 4.17 -11.45 0.83
CA GLY A 49 5.03 -12.63 0.84
C GLY A 49 4.42 -13.81 0.10
N LEU A 50 3.12 -14.08 0.30
CA LEU A 50 2.39 -15.10 -0.44
C LEU A 50 2.28 -14.76 -1.93
N ALA A 51 2.02 -13.50 -2.28
CA ALA A 51 1.99 -13.05 -3.67
C ALA A 51 3.31 -13.32 -4.40
N ILE A 52 4.44 -13.02 -3.76
CA ILE A 52 5.79 -13.30 -4.27
C ILE A 52 6.03 -14.80 -4.39
N LEU A 53 5.69 -15.58 -3.36
CA LEU A 53 5.87 -17.04 -3.36
C LEU A 53 5.13 -17.68 -4.53
N PHE A 54 3.84 -17.39 -4.70
CA PHE A 54 3.05 -17.93 -5.80
C PHE A 54 3.48 -17.39 -7.17
N PHE A 55 4.01 -16.17 -7.24
CA PHE A 55 4.61 -15.63 -8.45
C PHE A 55 5.81 -16.46 -8.89
N VAL A 56 6.74 -16.77 -7.97
CA VAL A 56 7.91 -17.62 -8.28
C VAL A 56 7.47 -19.05 -8.63
N LEU A 57 6.51 -19.62 -7.89
CA LEU A 57 5.97 -20.96 -8.17
C LEU A 57 5.26 -21.07 -9.53
N SER A 58 4.75 -19.96 -10.07
CA SER A 58 4.16 -19.92 -11.42
C SER A 58 5.20 -20.06 -12.54
N GLY A 59 6.50 -20.10 -12.22
CA GLY A 59 7.60 -20.21 -13.18
C GLY A 59 7.99 -18.88 -13.83
N HIS A 60 7.37 -17.78 -13.40
CA HIS A 60 7.76 -16.44 -13.82
C HIS A 60 9.01 -15.99 -13.06
N TRP A 61 9.91 -15.36 -13.81
CA TRP A 61 11.09 -14.72 -13.24
C TRP A 61 10.87 -13.22 -13.22
N PHE A 62 11.44 -12.55 -12.21
CA PHE A 62 11.50 -11.10 -12.17
C PHE A 62 12.26 -10.61 -13.40
N ARG A 63 11.52 -10.15 -14.42
CA ARG A 63 12.10 -9.52 -15.61
C ARG A 63 12.55 -8.13 -15.23
N ILE A 64 13.83 -8.05 -14.91
CA ILE A 64 14.47 -6.82 -14.53
C ILE A 64 15.27 -6.31 -15.73
N ASP A 65 14.57 -5.63 -16.62
CA ASP A 65 15.17 -5.05 -17.85
C ASP A 65 16.16 -3.91 -17.51
N LYS A 66 16.29 -3.58 -16.22
CA LYS A 66 17.09 -2.49 -15.64
C LYS A 66 17.89 -2.95 -14.41
N PHE A 67 18.49 -4.14 -14.48
CA PHE A 67 19.15 -4.80 -13.34
C PHE A 67 20.17 -3.91 -12.65
N TRP A 68 20.95 -3.17 -13.42
CA TRP A 68 21.94 -2.22 -12.91
C TRP A 68 21.36 -1.08 -12.07
N TYR A 69 20.16 -0.59 -12.40
CA TYR A 69 19.51 0.47 -11.62
C TYR A 69 19.01 -0.04 -10.27
N ILE A 70 18.59 -1.30 -10.20
CA ILE A 70 18.15 -1.94 -8.96
C ILE A 70 19.33 -2.33 -8.10
N LEU A 71 20.40 -2.82 -8.72
CA LEU A 71 21.66 -3.05 -8.03
C LEU A 71 22.20 -1.73 -7.44
N PHE A 72 22.14 -0.64 -8.22
CA PHE A 72 22.50 0.70 -7.74
C PHE A 72 21.59 1.17 -6.60
N PHE A 73 20.27 1.00 -6.73
CA PHE A 73 19.32 1.31 -5.66
C PHE A 73 19.63 0.53 -4.38
N ILE A 74 19.73 -0.80 -4.46
CA ILE A 74 20.08 -1.67 -3.33
C ILE A 74 21.44 -1.25 -2.75
N PHE A 75 22.43 -0.95 -3.59
CA PHE A 75 23.74 -0.47 -3.14
C PHE A 75 23.64 0.86 -2.38
N THR A 76 22.89 1.85 -2.89
CA THR A 76 22.68 3.13 -2.18
C THR A 76 21.97 2.94 -0.86
N LEU A 77 21.01 2.02 -0.77
CA LEU A 77 20.34 1.65 0.48
C LEU A 77 21.31 0.97 1.45
N PHE A 78 22.18 0.10 0.94
CA PHE A 78 23.19 -0.60 1.73
C PHE A 78 24.24 0.36 2.28
N VAL A 79 24.68 1.33 1.48
CA VAL A 79 25.58 2.41 1.91
C VAL A 79 24.93 3.23 3.03
N GLY A 80 23.67 3.65 2.86
CA GLY A 80 22.94 4.34 3.92
C GLY A 80 22.80 3.49 5.20
N GLY A 81 22.67 2.17 5.05
CA GLY A 81 22.60 1.22 6.15
C GLY A 81 23.93 1.01 6.90
N ILE A 82 25.05 0.90 6.19
CA ILE A 82 26.40 0.73 6.76
C ILE A 82 26.80 1.93 7.62
N PHE A 83 26.48 3.15 7.18
CA PHE A 83 26.78 4.37 7.93
C PHE A 83 25.75 4.68 9.03
N GLY A 84 24.73 3.83 9.20
CA GLY A 84 23.76 3.96 10.26
C GLY A 84 24.35 3.57 11.63
N LEU A 85 24.04 4.36 12.66
CA LEU A 85 24.50 4.15 14.04
C LEU A 85 24.10 2.79 14.66
N ALA A 86 23.17 2.06 14.03
CA ALA A 86 22.68 0.76 14.48
C ALA A 86 22.60 -0.25 13.31
N PHE A 87 23.73 -0.91 13.02
CA PHE A 87 23.90 -1.84 11.89
C PHE A 87 22.79 -2.90 11.78
N GLU A 88 22.38 -3.52 12.89
CA GLU A 88 21.32 -4.53 12.90
C GLU A 88 19.98 -3.97 12.42
N LYS A 89 19.62 -2.76 12.86
CA LYS A 89 18.38 -2.09 12.44
C LYS A 89 18.43 -1.68 10.98
N SER A 90 19.59 -1.23 10.51
CA SER A 90 19.84 -0.90 9.11
C SER A 90 19.69 -2.11 8.19
N LEU A 91 20.21 -3.29 8.58
CA LEU A 91 20.07 -4.51 7.78
C LEU A 91 18.61 -4.94 7.63
N VAL A 92 17.81 -4.85 8.70
CA VAL A 92 16.37 -5.14 8.65
C VAL A 92 15.66 -4.19 7.68
N GLU A 93 16.02 -2.91 7.67
CA GLU A 93 15.44 -1.93 6.76
C GLU A 93 15.77 -2.25 5.29
N VAL A 94 17.00 -2.68 4.99
CA VAL A 94 17.39 -3.15 3.64
C VAL A 94 16.53 -4.35 3.22
N ILE A 95 16.27 -5.31 4.11
CA ILE A 95 15.42 -6.48 3.82
C ILE A 95 13.98 -6.03 3.52
N ILE A 96 13.43 -5.09 4.30
CA ILE A 96 12.09 -4.53 4.05
C ILE A 96 12.04 -3.85 2.69
N LEU A 97 13.04 -3.04 2.34
CA LEU A 97 13.09 -2.36 1.04
C LEU A 97 13.23 -3.34 -0.13
N LEU A 98 14.01 -4.41 0.04
CA LEU A 98 14.09 -5.48 -0.94
C LEU A 98 12.74 -6.18 -1.11
N PHE A 99 12.04 -6.48 -0.01
CA PHE A 99 10.68 -7.03 -0.04
C PHE A 99 9.70 -6.11 -0.78
N LEU A 100 9.71 -4.81 -0.46
CA LEU A 100 8.88 -3.80 -1.14
C LEU A 100 9.18 -3.71 -2.63
N PHE A 101 10.46 -3.84 -3.01
CA PHE A 101 10.86 -3.88 -4.41
C PHE A 101 10.35 -5.13 -5.14
N LEU A 102 10.42 -6.30 -4.50
CA LEU A 102 9.91 -7.55 -5.06
C LEU A 102 8.39 -7.49 -5.26
N ILE A 103 7.64 -7.06 -4.25
CA ILE A 103 6.18 -6.94 -4.39
C ILE A 103 5.79 -5.89 -5.43
N PHE A 104 6.53 -4.77 -5.52
CA PHE A 104 6.34 -3.80 -6.60
C PHE A 104 6.52 -4.43 -7.99
N SER A 105 7.52 -5.28 -8.15
CA SER A 105 7.75 -6.00 -9.41
C SER A 105 6.59 -6.97 -9.73
N VAL A 106 6.04 -7.65 -8.73
CA VAL A 106 4.84 -8.51 -8.88
C VAL A 106 3.60 -7.69 -9.24
N ILE A 107 3.42 -6.50 -8.63
CA ILE A 107 2.33 -5.57 -8.97
C ILE A 107 2.45 -5.12 -10.42
N ILE A 108 3.64 -4.70 -10.87
CA ILE A 108 3.85 -4.34 -12.28
C ILE A 108 3.47 -5.53 -13.15
N PHE A 109 3.99 -6.72 -12.88
CA PHE A 109 3.69 -7.90 -13.70
C PHE A 109 2.18 -8.14 -13.88
N HIS A 110 1.40 -8.10 -12.80
CA HIS A 110 -0.04 -8.35 -12.85
C HIS A 110 -0.86 -7.20 -13.46
N PHE A 111 -0.35 -5.96 -13.41
CA PHE A 111 -1.10 -4.76 -13.76
C PHE A 111 -0.46 -3.92 -14.90
N ASN A 112 0.53 -4.44 -15.64
CA ASN A 112 1.25 -3.72 -16.72
C ASN A 112 0.42 -3.41 -17.99
N THR A 113 -0.91 -3.53 -17.93
CA THR A 113 -1.80 -3.20 -19.05
C THR A 113 -2.70 -2.04 -18.67
N LEU A 114 -3.29 -1.35 -19.64
CA LEU A 114 -4.25 -0.28 -19.34
C LEU A 114 -5.42 -0.78 -18.47
N HIS A 115 -5.93 -1.97 -18.78
CA HIS A 115 -6.96 -2.62 -17.98
C HIS A 115 -6.46 -2.98 -16.57
N GLY A 116 -5.23 -3.48 -16.47
CA GLY A 116 -4.59 -3.77 -15.18
C GLY A 116 -4.41 -2.52 -14.32
N LEU A 117 -3.90 -1.42 -14.90
CA LEU A 117 -3.78 -0.15 -14.21
C LEU A 117 -5.14 0.36 -13.69
N ARG A 118 -6.19 0.21 -14.50
CA ARG A 118 -7.57 0.53 -14.10
C ARG A 118 -8.02 -0.28 -12.89
N GLN A 119 -7.76 -1.59 -12.90
CA GLN A 119 -8.05 -2.48 -11.77
C GLN A 119 -7.26 -2.08 -10.52
N LEU A 120 -5.96 -1.77 -10.66
CA LEU A 120 -5.12 -1.35 -9.55
C LEU A 120 -5.63 -0.07 -8.88
N ILE A 121 -5.97 0.95 -9.68
CA ILE A 121 -6.58 2.20 -9.21
C ILE A 121 -7.89 1.91 -8.47
N PHE A 122 -8.72 1.02 -9.01
CA PHE A 122 -9.97 0.62 -8.38
C PHE A 122 -9.73 -0.04 -7.01
N TYR A 123 -8.74 -0.93 -6.89
CA TYR A 123 -8.40 -1.55 -5.60
C TYR A 123 -7.80 -0.54 -4.61
N ILE A 124 -7.00 0.43 -5.08
CA ILE A 124 -6.52 1.53 -4.25
C ILE A 124 -7.70 2.37 -3.72
N ALA A 125 -8.70 2.65 -4.57
CA ALA A 125 -9.91 3.36 -4.14
C ALA A 125 -10.71 2.56 -3.10
N ILE A 126 -10.81 1.24 -3.25
CA ILE A 126 -11.42 0.37 -2.23
C ILE A 126 -10.62 0.41 -0.92
N ALA A 127 -9.29 0.28 -0.99
CA ALA A 127 -8.42 0.35 0.19
C ALA A 127 -8.61 1.68 0.95
N ALA A 128 -8.75 2.79 0.21
CA ALA A 128 -9.01 4.10 0.76
C ALA A 128 -10.36 4.20 1.48
N ILE A 129 -11.43 3.64 0.87
CA ILE A 129 -12.76 3.59 1.48
C ILE A 129 -12.73 2.74 2.74
N LEU A 130 -12.15 1.54 2.70
CA LEU A 130 -12.05 0.66 3.87
C LEU A 130 -11.28 1.33 5.00
N ALA A 131 -10.10 1.90 4.71
CA ALA A 131 -9.32 2.65 5.69
C ALA A 131 -10.14 3.78 6.32
N SER A 132 -10.92 4.50 5.50
CA SER A 132 -11.74 5.60 5.99
C SER A 132 -12.92 5.14 6.83
N VAL A 133 -13.62 4.08 6.40
CA VAL A 133 -14.77 3.50 7.11
C VAL A 133 -14.35 2.93 8.45
N PHE A 134 -13.27 2.14 8.50
CA PHE A 134 -12.74 1.63 9.77
C PHE A 134 -12.22 2.76 10.67
N GLY A 135 -11.56 3.77 10.08
CA GLY A 135 -11.15 5.00 10.75
C GLY A 135 -12.30 5.66 11.50
N LEU A 136 -13.37 5.99 10.76
CA LEU A 136 -14.55 6.67 11.29
C LEU A 136 -15.32 5.78 12.27
N TYR A 137 -15.40 4.47 12.00
CA TYR A 137 -16.03 3.52 12.91
C TYR A 137 -15.33 3.48 14.26
N ASP A 138 -14.01 3.29 14.30
CA ASP A 138 -13.28 3.20 15.57
C ASP A 138 -13.34 4.52 16.36
N MET A 139 -13.33 5.66 15.65
CA MET A 139 -13.55 6.98 16.26
C MET A 139 -14.94 7.06 16.92
N ALA A 140 -16.00 6.71 16.19
CA ALA A 140 -17.36 6.73 16.71
C ALA A 140 -17.56 5.71 17.84
N ALA A 141 -16.99 4.51 17.71
CA ALA A 141 -17.05 3.47 18.72
C ALA A 141 -16.42 3.92 20.03
N THR A 142 -15.30 4.64 19.96
CA THR A 142 -14.64 5.25 21.15
C THR A 142 -15.56 6.26 21.84
N ILE A 143 -16.30 7.08 21.08
CA ILE A 143 -17.21 8.10 21.63
C ILE A 143 -18.45 7.47 22.28
N VAL A 144 -18.99 6.41 21.68
CA VAL A 144 -20.26 5.79 22.11
C VAL A 144 -20.05 4.61 23.07
N GLY A 145 -18.81 4.17 23.29
CA GLY A 145 -18.48 3.02 24.14
C GLY A 145 -18.72 1.66 23.47
N LEU A 146 -18.70 1.60 22.14
CA LEU A 146 -18.77 0.35 21.37
C LEU A 146 -17.38 -0.28 21.21
N PRO A 147 -17.30 -1.61 20.98
CA PRO A 147 -16.02 -2.27 20.72
C PRO A 147 -15.37 -1.74 19.43
N ARG A 148 -14.07 -1.46 19.52
CA ARG A 148 -13.26 -1.07 18.36
C ARG A 148 -12.83 -2.29 17.56
N ILE A 149 -12.61 -2.11 16.26
CA ILE A 149 -12.01 -3.11 15.38
C ILE A 149 -10.51 -3.16 15.62
N PHE A 150 -9.87 -1.99 15.75
CA PHE A 150 -8.44 -1.91 16.07
C PHE A 150 -8.23 -1.31 17.47
N PRO A 151 -7.23 -1.81 18.22
CA PRO A 151 -6.93 -1.32 19.56
C PRO A 151 -6.62 0.17 19.56
N GLU A 152 -7.05 0.84 20.62
CA GLU A 152 -6.77 2.25 20.85
C GLU A 152 -5.28 2.49 21.09
N ARG A 153 -4.76 3.58 20.52
CA ARG A 153 -3.36 4.00 20.66
C ARG A 153 -3.23 5.37 21.32
N ALA A 154 -4.06 6.31 20.89
CA ALA A 154 -4.15 7.65 21.45
C ALA A 154 -5.60 8.14 21.34
N PRO A 155 -6.12 8.82 22.39
CA PRO A 155 -7.47 9.36 22.37
C PRO A 155 -7.60 10.47 21.33
N GLY A 156 -8.69 10.46 20.57
CA GLY A 156 -9.05 11.53 19.63
C GLY A 156 -8.42 11.47 18.24
N GLU A 157 -7.54 10.51 17.94
CA GLU A 157 -6.95 10.35 16.60
C GLU A 157 -7.69 9.31 15.74
N VAL A 158 -7.98 9.63 14.48
CA VAL A 158 -8.58 8.70 13.50
C VAL A 158 -7.49 7.82 12.89
N LEU A 159 -7.12 6.79 13.65
CA LEU A 159 -5.95 5.93 13.38
C LEU A 159 -6.26 4.53 12.92
N SER A 160 -7.51 4.11 12.85
CA SER A 160 -7.88 2.69 12.70
C SER A 160 -7.03 1.95 11.66
N GLY A 161 -6.38 0.86 12.07
CA GLY A 161 -5.43 0.10 11.24
C GLY A 161 -4.01 0.67 11.19
N PHE A 162 -3.80 1.95 11.42
CA PHE A 162 -2.48 2.59 11.42
C PHE A 162 -1.78 2.52 12.78
N ARG A 163 -0.45 2.48 12.74
CA ARG A 163 0.41 2.49 13.94
C ARG A 163 0.47 3.87 14.63
N ASN A 164 0.34 4.95 13.85
CA ASN A 164 0.34 6.34 14.33
C ASN A 164 -0.32 7.27 13.31
N ALA A 165 -0.71 8.47 13.73
CA ALA A 165 -1.37 9.45 12.84
C ALA A 165 -0.47 9.89 11.69
N GLY A 166 0.87 9.86 11.88
CA GLY A 166 1.82 10.24 10.84
C GLY A 166 1.71 9.34 9.62
N GLN A 167 1.61 8.03 9.87
CA GLN A 167 1.41 7.03 8.83
C GLN A 167 0.04 7.15 8.18
N ALA A 168 -1.02 7.39 8.96
CA ALA A 168 -2.36 7.62 8.41
C ALA A 168 -2.38 8.83 7.46
N GLY A 169 -1.83 9.98 7.89
CA GLY A 169 -1.78 11.20 7.09
C GLY A 169 -0.96 11.02 5.81
N ALA A 170 0.20 10.35 5.89
CA ALA A 170 1.02 10.04 4.72
C ALA A 170 0.32 9.08 3.75
N TYR A 171 -0.37 8.07 4.26
CA TYR A 171 -1.13 7.10 3.45
C TYR A 171 -2.24 7.79 2.65
N PHE A 172 -3.07 8.62 3.31
CA PHE A 172 -4.13 9.34 2.61
C PHE A 172 -3.58 10.39 1.64
N LEU A 173 -2.45 11.03 1.94
CA LEU A 173 -1.78 11.94 1.01
C LEU A 173 -1.37 11.20 -0.28
N VAL A 174 -0.74 10.02 -0.17
CA VAL A 174 -0.33 9.21 -1.32
C VAL A 174 -1.55 8.78 -2.14
N ILE A 175 -2.62 8.32 -1.50
CA ILE A 175 -3.86 7.95 -2.17
C ILE A 175 -4.46 9.14 -2.92
N LEU A 176 -4.58 10.30 -2.28
CA LEU A 176 -5.15 11.50 -2.90
C LEU A 176 -4.28 11.98 -4.08
N SER A 177 -2.96 11.86 -3.97
CA SER A 177 -2.02 12.16 -5.06
C SER A 177 -2.18 11.25 -6.27
N ILE A 178 -2.77 10.07 -6.10
CA ILE A 178 -3.13 9.16 -7.18
C ILE A 178 -4.54 9.50 -7.69
N LEU A 179 -5.53 9.51 -6.80
CA LEU A 179 -6.95 9.56 -7.18
C LEU A 179 -7.41 10.93 -7.71
N ILE A 180 -6.86 12.04 -7.22
CA ILE A 180 -7.24 13.39 -7.68
C ILE A 180 -6.80 13.60 -9.14
N PRO A 181 -5.52 13.41 -9.52
CA PRO A 181 -5.10 13.59 -10.91
C PRO A 181 -5.84 12.67 -11.89
N ILE A 182 -6.20 11.45 -11.47
CA ILE A 182 -6.96 10.53 -12.31
C ILE A 182 -8.28 11.17 -12.77
N ARG A 183 -8.98 11.90 -11.91
CA ARG A 183 -10.24 12.59 -12.25
C ARG A 183 -10.09 13.65 -13.32
N SER A 184 -8.93 14.32 -13.36
CA SER A 184 -8.61 15.36 -14.35
C SER A 184 -7.92 14.81 -15.59
N SER A 185 -7.44 13.57 -15.55
CA SER A 185 -6.72 12.94 -16.65
C SER A 185 -7.65 12.31 -17.69
N GLN A 186 -7.14 12.07 -18.90
CA GLN A 186 -7.85 11.29 -19.93
C GLN A 186 -8.14 9.85 -19.50
N LEU A 187 -7.40 9.32 -18.51
CA LEU A 187 -7.57 7.96 -18.00
C LEU A 187 -8.97 7.75 -17.41
N ILE A 188 -9.61 8.78 -16.85
CA ILE A 188 -10.97 8.67 -16.28
C ILE A 188 -11.99 8.16 -17.31
N SER A 189 -11.80 8.48 -18.59
CA SER A 189 -12.69 8.07 -19.67
C SER A 189 -12.74 6.54 -19.85
N SER A 190 -11.67 5.84 -19.46
CA SER A 190 -11.55 4.38 -19.56
C SER A 190 -12.27 3.62 -18.45
N PHE A 191 -12.70 4.31 -17.39
CA PHE A 191 -13.47 3.74 -16.28
C PHE A 191 -14.96 3.72 -16.59
N ASN A 192 -15.64 2.65 -16.15
CA ASN A 192 -17.10 2.55 -16.19
C ASN A 192 -17.73 3.48 -15.13
N ILE A 193 -19.05 3.69 -15.23
CA ILE A 193 -19.74 4.66 -14.35
C ILE A 193 -19.67 4.28 -12.86
N ASN A 194 -19.65 2.99 -12.54
CA ASN A 194 -19.59 2.50 -11.16
C ASN A 194 -18.19 2.67 -10.57
N GLU A 195 -17.14 2.35 -11.34
CA GLU A 195 -15.74 2.57 -10.96
C GLU A 195 -15.48 4.06 -10.72
N ARG A 196 -15.98 4.95 -11.59
CA ARG A 196 -15.86 6.41 -11.39
C ARG A 196 -16.55 6.88 -10.11
N ARG A 197 -17.74 6.35 -9.81
CA ARG A 197 -18.46 6.66 -8.57
C ARG A 197 -17.65 6.21 -7.36
N ILE A 198 -17.09 5.01 -7.38
CA ILE A 198 -16.24 4.48 -6.30
C ILE A 198 -14.99 5.34 -6.10
N ILE A 199 -14.31 5.75 -7.17
CA ILE A 199 -13.17 6.67 -7.09
C ILE A 199 -13.57 8.00 -6.47
N ASN A 200 -14.70 8.58 -6.87
CA ASN A 200 -15.19 9.84 -6.30
C ASN A 200 -15.51 9.71 -4.79
N ILE A 201 -16.19 8.62 -4.40
CA ILE A 201 -16.46 8.31 -2.99
C ILE A 201 -15.15 8.17 -2.23
N ALA A 202 -14.19 7.43 -2.77
CA ALA A 202 -12.86 7.24 -2.17
C ALA A 202 -12.14 8.57 -1.95
N VAL A 203 -12.18 9.50 -2.92
CA VAL A 203 -11.59 10.84 -2.77
C VAL A 203 -12.26 11.61 -1.63
N VAL A 204 -13.60 11.64 -1.58
CA VAL A 204 -14.34 12.37 -0.53
C VAL A 204 -14.03 11.80 0.86
N PHE A 205 -14.11 10.49 1.03
CA PHE A 205 -13.83 9.83 2.31
C PHE A 205 -12.36 10.02 2.72
N SER A 206 -11.42 9.89 1.77
CA SER A 206 -10.00 10.11 2.03
C SER A 206 -9.73 11.54 2.45
N LEU A 207 -10.36 12.55 1.84
CA LEU A 207 -10.22 13.95 2.24
C LEU A 207 -10.71 14.18 3.67
N ILE A 208 -11.88 13.65 4.02
CA ILE A 208 -12.44 13.74 5.38
C ILE A 208 -11.43 13.18 6.39
N VAL A 209 -10.98 11.93 6.20
CA VAL A 209 -10.08 11.30 7.18
C VAL A 209 -8.70 11.94 7.16
N PHE A 210 -8.18 12.35 6.01
CA PHE A 210 -6.94 13.10 5.89
C PHE A 210 -6.92 14.35 6.79
N PHE A 211 -7.97 15.19 6.72
CA PHE A 211 -8.08 16.36 7.60
C PHE A 211 -8.32 16.01 9.07
N LEU A 212 -8.87 14.83 9.37
CA LEU A 212 -8.99 14.34 10.73
C LEU A 212 -7.68 13.78 11.31
N THR A 213 -6.67 13.47 10.50
CA THR A 213 -5.36 12.97 11.00
C THR A 213 -4.52 14.01 11.73
N GLY A 214 -4.83 15.31 11.57
CA GLY A 214 -4.09 16.43 12.17
C GLY A 214 -2.63 16.60 11.70
N LYS A 215 -2.21 15.96 10.61
CA LYS A 215 -0.80 15.97 10.17
C LYS A 215 -0.45 17.15 9.27
N ILE A 216 0.05 18.22 9.91
CA ILE A 216 0.50 19.47 9.27
C ILE A 216 1.43 19.24 8.08
N ALA A 217 2.47 18.39 8.23
CA ALA A 217 3.41 18.12 7.13
C ALA A 217 2.71 17.55 5.89
N ALA A 218 1.71 16.68 6.10
CA ALA A 218 0.93 16.12 5.00
C ALA A 218 0.03 17.20 4.37
N TYR A 219 -0.53 18.13 5.16
CA TYR A 219 -1.32 19.27 4.66
C TYR A 219 -0.51 20.24 3.81
N ILE A 220 0.73 20.53 4.23
CA ILE A 220 1.65 21.34 3.43
C ILE A 220 1.93 20.65 2.10
N GLY A 221 2.27 19.34 2.12
CA GLY A 221 2.48 18.56 0.90
C GLY A 221 1.26 18.56 -0.02
N PHE A 222 0.06 18.43 0.53
CA PHE A 222 -1.20 18.49 -0.21
C PHE A 222 -1.45 19.88 -0.84
N ALA A 223 -1.24 20.95 -0.09
CA ALA A 223 -1.42 22.32 -0.57
C ALA A 223 -0.41 22.68 -1.68
N VAL A 224 0.85 22.28 -1.52
CA VAL A 224 1.90 22.45 -2.55
C VAL A 224 1.55 21.65 -3.80
N GLY A 225 1.12 20.39 -3.64
CA GLY A 225 0.71 19.53 -4.76
C GLY A 225 -0.49 20.07 -5.53
N LEU A 226 -1.49 20.63 -4.84
CA LEU A 226 -2.64 21.28 -5.47
C LEU A 226 -2.28 22.62 -6.13
N GLY A 227 -1.39 23.41 -5.52
CA GLY A 227 -0.95 24.70 -6.09
C GLY A 227 -0.06 24.56 -7.33
N GLY A 228 0.49 23.37 -7.58
CA GLY A 228 1.25 23.05 -8.79
C GLY A 228 0.44 22.35 -9.90
N LEU A 229 -0.84 22.07 -9.67
CA LEU A 229 -1.80 21.55 -10.66
C LEU A 229 -2.57 22.70 -11.32
#